data_AF-A0A939Q126-F1
#
_entry.id   AF-A0A939Q126-F1
#
_cell.length_a   1.000
_cell.length_b   1.000
_cell.length_c   1.000
_cell.angle_alpha   90.00
_cell.angle_beta   90.00
_cell.angle_gamma   90.00
#
_symmetry.space_group_name_H-M   'P 1'
#
loop_
_entity.id
_entity.type
_entity.pdbx_description
1 polymer ?
#
loop_
_entity_poly.entity_id
_entity_poly.type
_entity_poly.pdbx_seq_one_letter_code
_entity_poly.pdbx_strand_id
1 'polypeptide(L)'
;MAEQKRRSKSRRAFWWQVISGVFLVVLATVHMVANHFVVPGGLRTYADVVAYIGTPAIFLLETVFLIMVTVHALLGVRAVLLDLSPSETTTRRLDRVLVLLGVVTMIYATGLMAVVARGGL
;
A
#
# COMPACT_ATOMS: atom_id res chain seq x y z
N MET A 1 -13.66 -14.74 26.32
CA MET A 1 -13.02 -15.17 25.05
C MET A 1 -13.06 -14.10 23.94
N ALA A 2 -14.18 -13.41 23.68
CA ALA A 2 -14.28 -12.40 22.62
C ALA A 2 -13.35 -11.18 22.81
N GLU A 3 -13.16 -10.73 24.05
CA GLU A 3 -12.31 -9.59 24.38
C GLU A 3 -10.82 -9.86 24.16
N GLN A 4 -10.36 -11.06 24.52
CA GLN A 4 -8.98 -11.50 24.28
C GLN A 4 -8.64 -11.54 22.78
N LYS A 5 -9.61 -11.96 21.95
CA LYS A 5 -9.50 -11.97 20.47
C LYS A 5 -9.47 -10.55 19.89
N ARG A 6 -10.23 -9.60 20.47
CA ARG A 6 -10.18 -8.17 20.11
C ARG A 6 -8.81 -7.56 20.45
N ARG A 7 -8.29 -7.79 21.67
CA ARG A 7 -6.97 -7.30 22.09
C ARG A 7 -5.84 -7.85 21.20
N SER A 8 -5.87 -9.14 20.83
CA SER A 8 -4.85 -9.72 19.96
C SER A 8 -4.92 -9.20 18.51
N LYS A 9 -6.12 -8.94 17.97
CA LYS A 9 -6.29 -8.30 16.66
C LYS A 9 -5.74 -6.86 16.66
N SER A 10 -6.05 -6.08 17.70
CA SER A 10 -5.53 -4.72 17.88
C SER A 10 -3.99 -4.71 17.98
N ARG A 11 -3.41 -5.61 18.78
CA ARG A 11 -1.94 -5.73 18.89
C ARG A 11 -1.28 -6.06 17.55
N ARG A 12 -1.86 -6.99 16.77
CA ARG A 12 -1.33 -7.34 15.44
C ARG A 12 -1.42 -6.17 14.46
N ALA A 13 -2.55 -5.46 14.44
CA ALA A 13 -2.73 -4.29 13.59
C ALA A 13 -1.68 -3.20 13.90
N PHE A 14 -1.43 -2.94 15.19
CA PHE A 14 -0.40 -2.00 15.62
C PHE A 14 1.00 -2.39 15.10
N TRP A 15 1.41 -3.65 15.30
CA TRP A 15 2.72 -4.11 14.81
C TRP A 15 2.85 -4.01 13.30
N TRP A 16 1.79 -4.35 12.55
CA TRP A 16 1.80 -4.18 11.10
C TRP A 16 1.93 -2.71 10.69
N GLN A 17 1.32 -1.77 11.42
CA GLN A 17 1.45 -0.35 11.14
C GLN A 17 2.88 0.16 11.40
N VAL A 18 3.52 -0.29 12.49
CA VAL A 18 4.92 0.05 12.79
C VAL A 18 5.87 -0.53 11.74
N ILE A 19 5.78 -1.83 11.45
CA ILE A 19 6.66 -2.50 10.50
C ILE A 19 6.51 -1.87 9.12
N SER A 20 5.27 -1.74 8.62
CA SER A 20 5.03 -1.09 7.33
C SER A 20 5.50 0.36 7.31
N GLY A 21 5.35 1.12 8.39
CA GLY A 21 5.84 2.50 8.48
C GLY A 21 7.36 2.60 8.33
N VAL A 22 8.11 1.74 9.01
CA VAL A 22 9.57 1.69 8.89
C VAL A 22 9.99 1.30 7.46
N PHE A 23 9.35 0.28 6.89
CA PHE A 23 9.61 -0.11 5.50
C PHE A 23 9.28 1.03 4.53
N LEU A 24 8.21 1.79 4.77
CA LEU A 24 7.80 2.90 3.91
C LEU A 24 8.77 4.06 3.94
N VAL A 25 9.44 4.34 5.06
CA VAL A 25 10.51 5.36 5.06
C VAL A 25 11.55 5.02 3.99
N VAL A 26 11.98 3.77 3.90
CA VAL A 26 12.98 3.36 2.90
C VAL A 26 12.37 3.30 1.50
N LEU A 27 11.26 2.57 1.34
CA LEU A 27 10.65 2.31 0.03
C LEU A 27 10.13 3.59 -0.62
N ALA A 28 9.46 4.47 0.14
CA ALA A 28 8.99 5.74 -0.38
C ALA A 28 10.16 6.66 -0.73
N THR A 29 11.23 6.71 0.07
CA THR A 29 12.42 7.49 -0.30
C THR A 29 13.03 6.99 -1.61
N VAL A 30 13.21 5.67 -1.77
CA VAL A 30 13.72 5.11 -3.03
C VAL A 30 12.79 5.47 -4.20
N HIS A 31 11.48 5.32 -4.03
CA HIS A 31 10.49 5.66 -5.05
C HIS A 31 10.56 7.14 -5.43
N MET A 32 10.57 8.04 -4.44
CA MET A 32 10.63 9.49 -4.65
C MET A 32 11.92 9.91 -5.35
N VAL A 33 13.06 9.40 -4.89
CA VAL A 33 14.35 9.71 -5.51
C VAL A 33 14.37 9.22 -6.95
N ALA A 34 14.06 7.93 -7.17
CA ALA A 34 14.16 7.30 -8.48
C ALA A 34 13.16 7.87 -9.50
N ASN A 35 11.94 8.21 -9.10
CA ASN A 35 10.88 8.65 -10.02
C ASN A 35 10.73 10.18 -10.13
N HIS A 36 11.18 10.95 -9.12
CA HIS A 36 10.89 12.38 -9.06
C HIS A 36 12.11 13.29 -8.90
N PHE A 37 13.23 12.82 -8.33
CA PHE A 37 14.39 13.70 -8.07
C PHE A 37 15.58 13.48 -8.99
N VAL A 38 15.76 12.27 -9.53
CA VAL A 38 16.90 11.96 -10.43
C VAL A 38 16.52 11.85 -11.91
N VAL A 39 15.25 12.09 -12.25
CA VAL A 39 14.75 11.98 -13.62
C VAL A 39 15.10 13.26 -14.40
N PRO A 40 15.86 13.17 -15.51
CA PRO A 40 16.13 14.32 -16.36
C PRO A 40 14.82 14.94 -16.87
N GLY A 41 14.62 16.24 -16.66
CA GLY A 41 13.38 16.94 -17.03
C GLY A 41 12.23 16.81 -16.01
N GLY A 42 12.45 16.14 -14.87
CA GLY A 42 11.55 16.13 -13.70
C GLY A 42 10.37 15.16 -13.78
N LEU A 43 10.04 14.61 -14.96
CA LEU A 43 8.98 13.61 -15.14
C LEU A 43 9.42 12.53 -16.13
N ARG A 44 9.05 11.27 -15.84
CA ARG A 44 9.25 10.16 -16.77
C ARG A 44 8.24 10.22 -17.92
N THR A 45 8.70 9.94 -19.14
CA THR A 45 7.80 9.65 -20.25
C THR A 45 7.18 8.25 -20.07
N TYR A 46 6.16 7.94 -20.85
CA TYR A 46 5.59 6.58 -20.87
C TYR A 46 6.65 5.51 -21.19
N ALA A 47 7.52 5.79 -22.18
CA ALA A 47 8.59 4.88 -22.55
C ALA A 47 9.58 4.64 -21.40
N ASP A 48 9.92 5.69 -20.64
CA ASP A 48 10.78 5.57 -19.46
C ASP A 48 10.12 4.72 -18.36
N VAL A 49 8.81 4.84 -18.16
CA VAL A 49 8.07 4.02 -17.19
C VAL A 49 8.06 2.55 -17.61
N VAL A 50 7.76 2.26 -18.87
CA VAL A 50 7.79 0.89 -19.41
C VAL A 50 9.18 0.26 -19.23
N ALA A 51 10.25 1.00 -19.57
CA ALA A 51 11.62 0.53 -19.40
C ALA A 51 11.98 0.30 -17.91
N TYR A 52 11.59 1.23 -17.04
CA TYR A 52 11.85 1.15 -15.60
C TYR A 52 11.12 -0.04 -14.96
N ILE A 53 9.80 -0.13 -15.13
CA ILE A 53 8.98 -1.18 -14.51
C ILE A 53 9.11 -2.54 -15.20
N GLY A 54 9.58 -2.56 -16.45
CA GLY A 54 9.94 -3.79 -17.17
C GLY A 54 11.14 -4.52 -16.57
N THR A 55 11.93 -3.85 -15.72
CA THR A 55 13.03 -4.48 -14.97
C THR A 55 12.46 -5.33 -13.83
N PRO A 56 12.71 -6.67 -13.77
CA PRO A 56 12.07 -7.55 -12.79
C PRO A 56 12.28 -7.15 -11.32
N ALA A 57 13.49 -6.65 -10.99
CA ALA A 57 13.80 -6.20 -9.64
C ALA A 57 13.00 -4.94 -9.25
N ILE A 58 12.80 -4.01 -10.20
CA ILE A 58 11.99 -2.81 -9.99
C ILE A 58 10.51 -3.17 -9.90
N PHE A 59 10.02 -4.05 -10.76
CA PHE A 59 8.65 -4.57 -10.67
C PHE A 59 8.36 -5.15 -9.28
N LEU A 60 9.27 -5.98 -8.76
CA LEU A 60 9.16 -6.55 -7.42
C LEU A 60 9.21 -5.46 -6.34
N LEU A 61 10.14 -4.52 -6.43
CA LEU A 61 10.28 -3.41 -5.49
C LEU A 61 8.98 -2.59 -5.40
N GLU A 62 8.45 -2.14 -6.55
CA GLU A 62 7.22 -1.34 -6.62
C GLU A 62 5.99 -2.16 -6.17
N THR A 63 5.96 -3.47 -6.41
CA THR A 63 4.91 -4.36 -5.88
C THR A 63 4.98 -4.47 -4.35
N VAL A 64 6.17 -4.63 -3.78
CA VAL A 64 6.36 -4.63 -2.32
C VAL A 64 5.97 -3.27 -1.73
N PHE A 65 6.36 -2.19 -2.39
CA PHE A 65 5.97 -0.83 -1.99
C PHE A 65 4.45 -0.65 -2.01
N LEU A 66 3.76 -1.08 -3.08
CA LEU A 66 2.30 -1.08 -3.18
C LEU A 66 1.64 -1.82 -2.02
N ILE A 67 2.13 -3.02 -1.67
CA ILE A 67 1.59 -3.80 -0.55
C ILE A 67 1.77 -3.04 0.77
N MET A 68 2.98 -2.58 1.05
CA MET A 68 3.31 -1.90 2.30
C MET A 68 2.53 -0.59 2.46
N VAL A 69 2.44 0.23 1.42
CA VAL A 69 1.74 1.52 1.47
C VAL A 69 0.24 1.32 1.66
N THR A 70 -0.34 0.33 0.97
CA THR A 70 -1.77 0.00 1.09
C THR A 70 -2.10 -0.51 2.50
N VAL A 71 -1.31 -1.45 3.03
CA VAL A 71 -1.51 -1.97 4.40
C VAL A 71 -1.37 -0.85 5.43
N HIS A 72 -0.32 -0.04 5.35
CA HIS A 72 -0.08 1.05 6.28
C HIS A 72 -1.21 2.08 6.26
N ALA A 73 -1.60 2.53 5.06
CA ALA A 73 -2.64 3.53 4.88
C ALA A 73 -3.98 3.06 5.42
N LEU A 74 -4.39 1.82 5.12
CA LEU A 74 -5.69 1.30 5.57
C LEU A 74 -5.72 1.04 7.07
N LEU A 75 -4.61 0.61 7.68
CA LEU A 75 -4.51 0.49 9.14
C LEU A 75 -4.54 1.86 9.83
N GLY A 76 -3.85 2.87 9.27
CA GLY A 76 -3.88 4.24 9.76
C GLY A 76 -5.27 4.86 9.67
N VAL A 77 -5.93 4.76 8.51
CA VAL A 77 -7.32 5.22 8.31
C VAL A 77 -8.25 4.52 9.31
N ARG A 78 -8.08 3.20 9.51
CA ARG A 78 -8.86 2.46 10.50
C ARG A 78 -8.66 3.00 11.91
N ALA A 79 -7.43 3.34 12.31
CA ALA A 79 -7.15 3.89 13.63
C ALA A 79 -7.89 5.22 13.83
N VAL A 80 -7.76 6.16 12.89
CA VAL A 80 -8.45 7.46 12.92
C VAL A 80 -9.98 7.29 13.01
N LEU A 81 -10.55 6.37 12.23
CA LEU A 81 -11.99 6.12 12.25
C LEU A 81 -12.49 5.50 13.56
N LEU A 82 -11.65 4.74 14.27
CA LEU A 82 -12.01 4.16 15.56
C LEU A 82 -11.93 5.17 16.70
N ASP A 83 -11.10 6.20 16.58
CA ASP A 83 -11.02 7.29 17.56
C ASP A 83 -12.34 8.09 17.63
N LEU A 84 -13.15 8.04 16.57
CA LEU A 84 -14.50 8.60 16.53
C LEU A 84 -15.56 7.77 17.31
N SER A 85 -15.14 6.70 17.99
CA SER A 85 -16.01 5.82 18.79
C SER A 85 -17.26 5.31 18.06
N PRO A 86 -17.12 4.72 16.85
CA PRO A 86 -18.26 4.22 16.09
C PRO A 86 -18.93 3.01 16.77
N SER A 87 -20.21 2.79 16.47
CA SER A 87 -20.94 1.59 16.92
C SER A 87 -20.25 0.29 16.47
N GLU A 88 -20.56 -0.84 17.11
CA GLU A 88 -19.99 -2.14 16.73
C GLU A 88 -20.34 -2.54 15.29
N THR A 89 -21.57 -2.27 14.87
CA THR A 89 -22.04 -2.56 13.51
C THR A 89 -21.26 -1.74 12.49
N THR A 90 -21.06 -0.46 12.75
CA THR A 90 -20.26 0.44 11.91
C THR A 90 -18.82 -0.03 11.84
N THR A 91 -18.20 -0.38 12.98
CA THR A 91 -16.83 -0.92 13.04
C THR A 91 -16.66 -2.17 12.17
N ARG A 92 -17.62 -3.11 12.22
CA ARG A 92 -17.57 -4.34 11.40
C ARG A 92 -17.77 -4.09 9.90
N ARG A 93 -18.49 -3.03 9.53
CA ARG A 93 -18.65 -2.60 8.13
C ARG A 93 -17.37 -1.92 7.65
N LEU A 94 -16.79 -1.03 8.44
CA LEU A 94 -15.51 -0.38 8.16
C LEU A 94 -14.40 -1.41 7.93
N ASP A 95 -14.24 -2.38 8.83
CA ASP A 95 -13.26 -3.46 8.69
C ASP A 95 -13.41 -4.19 7.33
N ARG A 96 -14.65 -4.45 6.89
CA ARG A 96 -14.92 -5.14 5.62
C ARG A 96 -14.63 -4.26 4.40
N VAL A 97 -15.07 -3.00 4.44
CA VAL A 97 -14.84 -2.04 3.36
C VAL A 97 -13.36 -1.79 3.16
N LEU A 98 -12.60 -1.59 4.24
CA LEU A 98 -11.16 -1.37 4.16
C LEU A 98 -10.42 -2.58 3.60
N VAL A 99 -10.79 -3.80 4.02
CA VAL A 99 -10.20 -5.03 3.44
C VAL A 99 -10.52 -5.17 1.96
N LEU A 100 -11.79 -4.96 1.56
CA LEU A 100 -12.20 -5.04 0.16
C LEU A 100 -11.45 -4.00 -0.68
N LEU A 101 -11.37 -2.76 -0.21
CA LEU A 101 -10.65 -1.68 -0.86
C LEU A 101 -9.18 -2.06 -1.06
N GLY A 102 -8.50 -2.55 -0.01
CA GLY A 102 -7.11 -2.98 -0.10
C GLY A 102 -6.90 -4.09 -1.13
N VAL A 103 -7.75 -5.12 -1.13
CA VAL A 103 -7.68 -6.22 -2.11
C VAL A 103 -7.87 -5.70 -3.53
N VAL A 104 -8.88 -4.87 -3.77
CA VAL A 104 -9.16 -4.29 -5.09
C VAL A 104 -8.00 -3.42 -5.56
N THR A 105 -7.49 -2.52 -4.70
CA THR A 105 -6.33 -1.66 -5.01
C THR A 105 -5.11 -2.50 -5.36
N MET A 106 -4.78 -3.53 -4.57
CA MET A 106 -3.62 -4.38 -4.81
C MET A 106 -3.73 -5.16 -6.12
N ILE A 107 -4.89 -5.79 -6.38
CA ILE A 107 -5.12 -6.56 -7.62
C ILE A 107 -5.06 -5.64 -8.83
N TYR A 108 -5.79 -4.53 -8.80
CA TYR A 108 -5.86 -3.58 -9.90
C TYR A 108 -4.49 -2.97 -10.20
N ALA A 109 -3.80 -2.44 -9.20
CA ALA A 109 -2.50 -1.80 -9.41
C ALA A 109 -1.43 -2.81 -9.85
N THR A 110 -1.38 -4.01 -9.27
CA THR A 110 -0.45 -5.06 -9.73
C THR A 110 -0.74 -5.50 -11.17
N GLY A 111 -2.03 -5.66 -11.51
CA GLY A 111 -2.46 -5.98 -12.87
C GLY A 111 -2.08 -4.89 -13.87
N LEU A 112 -2.32 -3.63 -13.51
CA LEU A 112 -1.95 -2.46 -14.31
C LEU A 112 -0.43 -2.39 -14.52
N MET A 113 0.36 -2.52 -13.45
CA MET A 113 1.82 -2.56 -13.54
C MET A 113 2.29 -3.69 -14.47
N ALA A 114 1.66 -4.87 -14.42
CA ALA A 114 2.02 -5.99 -15.28
C ALA A 114 1.68 -5.72 -16.75
N VAL A 115 0.57 -5.03 -17.03
CA VAL A 115 0.19 -4.61 -18.39
C VAL A 115 1.21 -3.60 -18.94
N VAL A 116 1.54 -2.57 -18.17
CA VAL A 116 2.53 -1.54 -18.54
C VAL A 116 3.92 -2.15 -18.73
N ALA A 117 4.35 -3.07 -17.86
CA ALA A 117 5.65 -3.75 -17.96
C ALA A 117 5.81 -4.54 -19.26
N ARG A 118 4.71 -4.94 -19.91
CA ARG A 118 4.71 -5.61 -21.22
C ARG A 118 4.59 -4.64 -22.39
N GLY A 119 4.65 -3.33 -22.14
CA GLY A 119 4.43 -2.28 -23.14
C GLY A 119 2.98 -2.17 -23.61
N GLY A 120 2.04 -2.81 -22.92
CA GLY A 120 0.62 -2.67 -23.21
C GLY A 120 0.08 -1.41 -22.57
N LEU A 121 -0.50 -0.52 -23.39
CA LEU A 121 -1.54 0.49 -23.16
C LEU A 121 -1.57 1.41 -24.38
#